data_AF-A0A1J3JAW1-F1
#
_entry.id   AF-A0A1J3JAW1-F1
#
_cell.length_a   1.000
_cell.length_b   1.000
_cell.length_c   1.000
_cell.angle_alpha   90.00
_cell.angle_beta   90.00
_cell.angle_gamma   90.00
#
_symmetry.space_group_name_H-M   'P 1'
#
loop_
_entity.id
_entity.type
_entity.pdbx_description
1 polymer ?
#
loop_
_entity_poly.entity_id
_entity_poly.type
_entity_poly.pdbx_seq_one_letter_code
_entity_poly.pdbx_strand_id
1 'polypeptide(L)'
;ADVRRFLLVIVFSLALTANANSFESLLQLPQRQSRSTRLRLLLRPRSERLLHVGNYGAKGNGFNDDTQAFAEAWKRACSSKIKTRILVPQNYTCLVRPIDLSGPCKARLTLQISGTIIAPEDPDVWEGLNPRKWIYFHGVSRLT
;
A
#
# COMPACT_ATOMS: atom_id res chain seq x y z
N ALA A 1 -46.24 -31.24 12.85
CA ALA A 1 -45.78 -30.62 11.59
C ALA A 1 -44.75 -29.54 11.95
N ASP A 2 -43.60 -29.91 12.49
CA ASP A 2 -42.35 -30.36 11.85
C ASP A 2 -41.35 -29.20 11.63
N VAL A 3 -40.80 -28.73 12.76
CA VAL A 3 -39.73 -27.71 12.88
C VAL A 3 -38.48 -28.11 12.09
N ARG A 4 -38.28 -29.42 11.87
CA ARG A 4 -37.17 -29.97 11.09
C ARG A 4 -37.28 -29.60 9.61
N ARG A 5 -38.50 -29.48 9.06
CA ARG A 5 -38.73 -29.00 7.69
C ARG A 5 -38.40 -27.52 7.54
N PHE A 6 -38.74 -26.69 8.54
CA PHE A 6 -38.41 -25.26 8.51
C PHE A 6 -36.90 -25.00 8.58
N LEU A 7 -36.18 -25.73 9.44
CA LEU A 7 -34.71 -25.65 9.50
C LEU A 7 -34.04 -26.07 8.19
N LEU A 8 -34.54 -27.13 7.54
CA LEU A 8 -34.02 -27.56 6.24
C LEU A 8 -34.25 -26.52 5.14
N VAL A 9 -35.41 -25.85 5.12
CA VAL A 9 -35.70 -24.77 4.16
C VAL A 9 -34.79 -23.55 4.36
N ILE A 10 -34.51 -23.16 5.62
CA ILE A 10 -33.59 -22.05 5.92
C ILE A 10 -32.15 -22.39 5.51
N VAL A 11 -31.66 -23.60 5.78
CA VAL A 11 -30.32 -24.05 5.36
C VAL A 11 -30.20 -24.08 3.83
N PHE A 12 -31.24 -24.55 3.13
CA PHE A 12 -31.27 -24.57 1.66
C PHE A 12 -31.31 -23.15 1.06
N SER A 13 -32.02 -22.21 1.71
CA SER A 13 -32.09 -20.80 1.30
C SER A 13 -30.77 -20.06 1.53
N LEU A 14 -30.06 -20.35 2.63
CA LEU A 14 -28.73 -19.81 2.89
C LEU A 14 -27.69 -20.38 1.91
N ALA A 15 -27.78 -21.67 1.56
CA ALA A 15 -26.89 -22.30 0.59
C ALA A 15 -27.05 -21.75 -0.85
N LEU A 16 -28.24 -21.27 -1.22
CA LEU A 16 -28.50 -20.66 -2.54
C LEU A 16 -27.89 -19.26 -2.71
N THR A 17 -27.43 -18.60 -1.63
CA THR A 17 -26.74 -17.29 -1.72
C THR A 17 -25.21 -17.41 -1.80
N ALA A 18 -24.66 -18.62 -1.66
CA ALA A 18 -23.25 -18.89 -1.84
C ALA A 18 -22.91 -19.24 -3.30
N ASN A 19 -23.34 -18.41 -4.26
CA ASN A 19 -22.86 -18.46 -5.62
C ASN A 19 -21.96 -17.24 -5.87
N ALA A 20 -20.73 -17.32 -5.39
CA ALA A 20 -19.69 -16.35 -5.71
C ALA A 20 -19.13 -16.66 -7.11
N ASN A 21 -19.82 -16.20 -8.14
CA ASN A 21 -19.25 -16.15 -9.48
C ASN A 21 -18.67 -14.76 -9.77
N SER A 22 -17.45 -14.77 -10.31
CA SER A 22 -16.74 -13.71 -11.03
C SER A 22 -15.73 -12.85 -10.25
N PHE A 23 -14.46 -13.13 -10.49
CA PHE A 23 -13.62 -12.13 -11.16
C PHE A 23 -12.60 -12.85 -12.05
N GLU A 24 -13.03 -13.17 -13.28
CA GLU A 24 -12.10 -13.53 -14.36
C GLU A 24 -11.35 -12.24 -14.72
N SER A 25 -10.04 -12.21 -14.48
CA SER A 25 -9.23 -11.04 -14.81
C SER A 25 -9.03 -10.95 -16.32
N LEU A 26 -10.02 -10.41 -17.03
CA LEU A 26 -9.93 -10.05 -18.44
C LEU A 26 -9.11 -8.77 -18.64
N LEU A 27 -7.84 -8.79 -18.24
CA LEU A 27 -6.84 -7.88 -18.80
C LEU A 27 -6.18 -8.56 -19.99
N GLN A 28 -6.90 -8.66 -21.11
CA GLN A 28 -6.26 -8.88 -22.40
C GLN A 28 -5.62 -7.57 -22.85
N LEU A 29 -4.30 -7.47 -22.65
CA LEU A 29 -3.52 -6.38 -23.24
C LEU A 29 -3.63 -6.47 -24.77
N PRO A 30 -3.90 -5.35 -25.48
CA PRO A 30 -3.86 -5.35 -26.94
C PRO A 30 -2.44 -5.70 -27.41
N GLN A 31 -2.27 -6.83 -28.10
CA GLN A 31 -1.05 -7.11 -28.85
C GLN A 31 -0.99 -6.19 -30.07
N ARG A 32 -0.54 -4.96 -29.84
CA ARG A 32 -0.28 -4.00 -30.91
C ARG A 32 0.98 -4.44 -31.65
N GLN A 33 0.79 -5.16 -32.76
CA GLN A 33 1.84 -5.39 -33.74
C GLN A 33 2.24 -4.05 -34.36
N SER A 34 3.29 -3.42 -33.81
CA SER A 34 3.83 -2.18 -34.37
C SER A 34 5.33 -2.34 -34.60
N ARG A 35 5.67 -2.50 -35.89
CA ARG A 35 7.03 -2.40 -36.42
C ARG A 35 7.47 -0.94 -36.42
N SER A 36 7.95 -0.43 -35.29
CA SER A 36 8.71 0.82 -35.24
C SER A 36 9.79 0.76 -34.15
N THR A 37 11.03 0.54 -34.57
CA THR A 37 12.20 0.41 -33.70
C THR A 37 12.74 1.75 -33.20
N ARG A 38 12.53 2.86 -33.95
CA ARG A 38 13.02 4.20 -33.55
C ARG A 38 12.19 4.88 -32.46
N LEU A 39 10.87 4.70 -32.45
CA LEU A 39 10.00 5.31 -31.42
C LEU A 39 10.16 4.68 -30.02
N ARG A 40 10.62 3.43 -29.95
CA ARG A 40 10.83 2.69 -28.70
C ARG A 40 11.98 3.23 -27.83
N LEU A 41 12.98 3.89 -28.42
CA LEU A 41 14.11 4.45 -27.67
C LEU A 41 13.74 5.74 -26.94
N LEU A 42 12.84 6.56 -27.50
CA LEU A 42 12.41 7.84 -26.94
C LEU A 42 11.32 7.68 -25.88
N LEU A 43 10.49 6.65 -25.99
CA LEU A 43 9.40 6.33 -25.05
C LEU A 43 9.76 5.14 -24.15
N ARG A 44 11.00 5.05 -23.66
CA ARG A 44 11.34 4.04 -22.66
C ARG A 44 10.59 4.42 -21.38
N PRO A 45 9.52 3.69 -20.97
CA PRO A 45 8.84 4.00 -19.73
C PRO A 45 9.90 3.91 -18.64
N ARG A 46 10.09 4.98 -17.86
CA ARG A 46 10.97 4.90 -16.70
C ARG A 46 10.38 3.83 -15.80
N SER A 47 11.05 2.68 -15.74
CA SER A 47 10.64 1.57 -14.88
C SER A 47 10.56 2.10 -13.46
N GLU A 48 9.35 2.08 -12.90
CA GLU A 48 9.06 2.50 -11.54
C GLU A 48 8.60 1.29 -10.76
N ARG A 49 9.24 1.05 -9.61
CA ARG A 49 8.82 0.02 -8.67
C ARG A 49 7.73 0.56 -7.77
N LEU A 50 6.62 -0.15 -7.65
CA LEU A 50 5.55 0.18 -6.72
C LEU A 50 5.63 -0.71 -5.47
N LEU A 51 5.64 -0.11 -4.29
CA LEU A 51 5.69 -0.77 -2.99
C LEU A 51 4.46 -0.36 -2.19
N HIS A 52 3.49 -1.26 -2.00
CA HIS A 52 2.35 -1.01 -1.12
C HIS A 52 2.78 -1.22 0.33
N VAL A 53 2.42 -0.32 1.24
CA VAL A 53 2.75 -0.47 2.67
C VAL A 53 2.15 -1.75 3.28
N GLY A 54 1.01 -2.23 2.76
CA GLY A 54 0.42 -3.51 3.16
C GLY A 54 1.31 -4.72 2.87
N ASN A 55 2.14 -4.67 1.83
CA ASN A 55 3.10 -5.75 1.54
C ASN A 55 4.24 -5.84 2.59
N TYR A 56 4.34 -4.83 3.46
CA TYR A 56 5.27 -4.75 4.58
C TYR A 56 4.59 -4.93 5.93
N GLY A 57 3.32 -5.35 5.94
CA GLY A 57 2.58 -5.68 7.15
C GLY A 57 1.66 -4.59 7.68
N ALA A 58 1.54 -3.44 7.01
CA ALA A 58 0.59 -2.41 7.42
C ALA A 58 -0.84 -2.98 7.38
N LYS A 59 -1.57 -2.81 8.48
CA LYS A 59 -2.97 -3.20 8.60
C LYS A 59 -3.91 -2.15 8.01
N GLY A 60 -3.57 -0.87 8.16
CA GLY A 60 -4.35 0.22 7.57
C GLY A 60 -5.77 0.34 8.15
N ASN A 61 -5.97 -0.04 9.41
CA ASN A 61 -7.29 0.00 10.06
C ASN A 61 -7.45 1.16 11.07
N GLY A 62 -6.42 1.98 11.28
CA GLY A 62 -6.41 3.11 12.21
C GLY A 62 -6.17 2.74 13.68
N PHE A 63 -6.04 1.44 14.00
CA PHE A 63 -5.88 0.98 15.39
C PHE A 63 -4.51 0.33 15.62
N ASN A 64 -4.02 -0.43 14.65
CA ASN A 64 -2.73 -1.11 14.76
C ASN A 64 -1.60 -0.17 14.38
N ASP A 65 -0.50 -0.27 15.13
CA ASP A 65 0.74 0.44 14.83
C ASP A 65 1.37 -0.08 13.51
N ASP A 66 1.30 0.75 12.47
CA ASP A 66 1.83 0.47 11.13
C ASP A 66 3.26 1.01 10.94
N THR A 67 3.89 1.57 11.98
CA THR A 67 5.21 2.26 11.90
C THR A 67 6.30 1.36 11.30
N GLN A 68 6.36 0.09 11.72
CA GLN A 68 7.37 -0.84 11.20
C GLN A 68 7.19 -1.12 9.70
N ALA A 69 5.94 -1.16 9.22
CA ALA A 69 5.67 -1.37 7.80
C ALA A 69 6.16 -0.17 6.96
N PHE A 70 6.00 1.06 7.48
CA PHE A 70 6.56 2.26 6.86
C PHE A 70 8.09 2.23 6.85
N ALA A 71 8.73 1.85 7.97
CA ALA A 71 10.18 1.74 8.06
C ALA A 71 10.75 0.76 7.02
N GLU A 72 10.16 -0.43 6.89
CA GLU A 72 10.61 -1.46 5.95
C GLU A 72 10.34 -1.07 4.48
N ALA A 73 9.17 -0.51 4.19
CA ALA A 73 8.85 0.00 2.86
C ALA A 73 9.84 1.11 2.45
N TRP A 74 10.16 2.03 3.38
CA TRP A 74 11.12 3.10 3.16
C TRP A 74 12.53 2.57 2.92
N LYS A 75 13.04 1.70 3.79
CA LYS A 75 14.34 1.06 3.66
C LYS A 75 14.48 0.34 2.32
N ARG A 76 13.43 -0.37 1.89
CA ARG A 76 13.41 -1.07 0.61
C ARG A 76 13.41 -0.11 -0.58
N ALA A 77 12.63 0.96 -0.52
CA ALA A 77 12.58 1.97 -1.57
C ALA A 77 13.89 2.74 -1.67
N CYS A 78 14.43 3.19 -0.54
CA CYS A 78 15.63 4.03 -0.47
C CYS A 78 16.89 3.30 -0.95
N SER A 79 16.96 1.98 -0.70
CA SER A 79 18.04 1.11 -1.19
C SER A 79 17.90 0.68 -2.67
N SER A 80 16.79 1.03 -3.33
CA SER A 80 16.52 0.68 -4.73
C SER A 80 17.34 1.53 -5.69
N LYS A 81 17.93 0.88 -6.71
CA LYS A 81 18.67 1.56 -7.79
C LYS A 81 17.75 2.12 -8.89
N ILE A 82 16.45 1.87 -8.81
CA ILE A 82 15.44 2.35 -9.77
C ILE A 82 14.44 3.26 -9.06
N LYS A 83 13.75 4.10 -9.84
CA LYS A 83 12.68 4.96 -9.32
C LYS A 83 11.67 4.07 -8.57
N THR A 84 11.35 4.45 -7.34
CA THR A 84 10.45 3.65 -6.49
C THR A 84 9.39 4.53 -5.88
N ARG A 85 8.14 4.06 -5.90
CA ARG A 85 6.98 4.66 -5.25
C ARG A 85 6.55 3.78 -4.09
N ILE A 86 6.47 4.35 -2.90
CA ILE A 86 5.74 3.78 -1.76
C ILE A 86 4.30 4.28 -1.86
N LEU A 87 3.34 3.37 -1.75
CA LEU A 87 1.92 3.69 -1.85
C LEU A 87 1.19 3.31 -0.55
N VAL A 88 0.51 4.29 0.04
CA VAL A 88 -0.54 4.09 1.04
C VAL A 88 -1.87 4.01 0.30
N PRO A 89 -2.51 2.83 0.19
CA PRO A 89 -3.75 2.65 -0.56
C PRO A 89 -4.90 3.49 -0.01
N GLN A 90 -5.88 3.80 -0.86
CA GLN A 90 -7.02 4.66 -0.50
C GLN A 90 -7.86 4.13 0.67
N ASN A 91 -7.99 2.80 0.79
CA ASN A 91 -8.75 2.16 1.85
C ASN A 91 -7.95 1.95 3.14
N TYR A 92 -6.75 2.50 3.25
CA TYR A 92 -5.89 2.37 4.43
C TYR A 92 -5.99 3.63 5.30
N THR A 93 -6.18 3.42 6.59
CA THR A 93 -5.89 4.39 7.65
C THR A 93 -4.72 3.85 8.46
N CYS A 94 -3.52 4.39 8.27
CA CYS A 94 -2.32 3.91 8.93
C CYS A 94 -2.02 4.73 10.19
N LEU A 95 -2.05 4.09 11.36
CA LEU A 95 -1.55 4.69 12.59
C LEU A 95 -0.03 4.58 12.61
N VAL A 96 0.66 5.71 12.56
CA VAL A 96 2.13 5.75 12.48
C VAL A 96 2.66 6.58 13.63
N ARG A 97 3.46 5.96 14.51
CA ARG A 97 4.22 6.61 15.57
C ARG A 97 5.37 7.45 15.01
N PRO A 98 6.02 8.31 15.82
CA PRO A 98 7.19 9.06 15.39
C PRO A 98 8.23 8.17 14.69
N ILE A 99 8.64 8.57 13.49
CA ILE A 99 9.54 7.78 12.64
C ILE A 99 10.51 8.67 11.86
N ASP A 100 11.77 8.25 11.84
CA ASP A 100 12.83 8.85 11.03
C ASP A 100 12.99 8.07 9.72
N LEU A 101 12.71 8.75 8.60
CA LEU A 101 12.82 8.24 7.25
C LEU A 101 14.09 8.81 6.59
N SER A 102 15.20 8.14 6.86
CA SER A 102 16.54 8.61 6.53
C SER A 102 17.00 8.23 5.11
N GLY A 103 17.85 9.08 4.54
CA GLY A 103 18.64 8.81 3.34
C GLY A 103 20.15 8.62 3.66
N PRO A 104 21.04 8.63 2.64
CA PRO A 104 20.78 8.94 1.23
C PRO A 104 20.14 7.80 0.45
N CYS A 105 19.15 8.12 -0.39
CA CYS A 105 18.51 7.15 -1.28
C CYS A 105 19.21 7.05 -2.64
N LYS A 106 19.34 5.83 -3.16
CA LYS A 106 20.12 5.53 -4.38
C LYS A 106 19.43 6.02 -5.66
N ALA A 107 18.12 6.20 -5.64
CA ALA A 107 17.32 6.67 -6.77
C ALA A 107 16.20 7.61 -6.30
N ARG A 108 15.45 8.17 -7.25
CA ARG A 108 14.27 8.99 -6.97
C ARG A 108 13.20 8.15 -6.26
N LEU A 109 12.69 8.67 -5.14
CA LEU A 109 11.67 8.03 -4.32
C LEU A 109 10.39 8.88 -4.36
N THR A 110 9.23 8.24 -4.42
CA THR A 110 7.92 8.91 -4.28
C THR A 110 7.18 8.30 -3.09
N LEU A 111 6.68 9.12 -2.17
CA LEU A 111 5.73 8.66 -1.14
C LEU A 111 4.33 9.12 -1.54
N GLN A 112 3.55 8.22 -2.13
CA GLN A 112 2.18 8.50 -2.54
C GLN A 112 1.22 8.07 -1.44
N ILE A 113 0.50 9.05 -0.89
CA ILE A 113 -0.52 8.84 0.13
C ILE A 113 -1.88 8.99 -0.55
N SER A 114 -2.55 7.87 -0.83
CA SER A 114 -3.92 7.87 -1.36
C SER A 114 -4.96 7.60 -0.28
N GLY A 115 -4.57 6.97 0.83
CA GLY A 115 -5.39 6.82 2.04
C GLY A 115 -5.06 7.88 3.09
N THR A 116 -5.07 7.48 4.37
CA THR A 116 -4.85 8.36 5.51
C THR A 116 -3.69 7.86 6.36
N ILE A 117 -2.88 8.77 6.88
CA ILE A 117 -1.91 8.49 7.94
C ILE A 117 -2.35 9.31 9.16
N ILE A 118 -2.49 8.66 10.31
CA ILE A 118 -2.92 9.27 11.56
C ILE A 118 -1.82 9.16 12.61
N ALA A 119 -1.73 10.19 13.45
CA ALA A 119 -0.79 10.26 14.54
C ALA A 119 -1.38 9.59 15.79
N PRO A 120 -0.56 9.06 16.71
CA PRO A 120 -1.01 8.63 18.02
C PRO A 120 -1.62 9.79 18.82
N GLU A 121 -2.81 9.56 19.37
CA GLU A 121 -3.50 10.51 20.24
C GLU A 121 -2.90 10.55 21.65
N ASP A 122 -2.28 9.45 22.07
CA ASP A 122 -1.64 9.31 23.38
C ASP A 122 -0.36 10.15 23.47
N PRO A 123 -0.29 11.15 24.36
CA PRO A 123 0.88 12.01 24.53
C PRO A 123 2.13 11.25 25.00
N ASP A 124 1.97 10.12 25.70
CA ASP A 124 3.09 9.33 26.24
C ASP A 124 3.94 8.72 25.12
N VAL A 125 3.33 8.48 23.94
CA VAL A 125 4.05 8.01 22.74
C VAL A 125 5.09 9.03 22.24
N TRP A 126 4.97 10.29 22.65
CA TRP A 126 5.86 11.38 22.26
C TRP A 126 6.86 11.74 23.37
N GLU A 127 6.76 11.12 24.54
CA GLU A 127 7.62 11.43 25.68
C GLU A 127 9.09 11.11 25.34
N GLY A 128 9.98 12.06 25.66
CA GLY A 128 11.41 11.94 25.34
C GLY A 128 11.76 12.10 23.84
N LEU A 129 10.77 12.30 22.97
CA LEU A 129 10.96 12.55 21.54
C LEU A 129 10.79 14.03 21.19
N ASN A 130 11.15 14.41 19.97
CA ASN A 130 10.84 15.74 19.45
C ASN A 130 9.44 15.72 18.81
N PRO A 131 8.42 16.36 19.41
CA PRO A 131 7.05 16.31 18.89
C PRO A 131 6.90 17.00 17.52
N ARG A 132 7.89 17.80 17.08
CA ARG A 132 7.94 18.36 15.72
C ARG A 132 8.42 17.36 14.67
N LYS A 133 8.84 16.15 15.07
CA LYS A 133 9.36 15.08 14.21
C LYS A 133 8.44 13.86 14.22
N TRP A 134 7.25 14.04 13.67
CA TRP A 134 6.33 12.91 13.49
C TRP A 134 6.78 11.97 12.37
N ILE A 135 6.69 12.39 11.11
CA ILE A 135 7.21 11.64 9.95
C ILE A 135 8.37 12.45 9.40
N TYR A 136 9.56 12.21 9.95
CA TYR A 136 10.71 13.08 9.71
C TYR A 136 11.59 12.54 8.60
N PHE A 137 11.65 13.26 7.48
CA PHE A 137 12.54 12.94 6.37
C PHE A 137 13.85 13.70 6.52
N HIS A 138 14.99 13.01 6.46
CA HIS A 138 16.30 13.66 6.52
C HIS A 138 17.37 12.97 5.69
N GLY A 139 18.31 13.74 5.15
CA GLY A 139 19.35 13.21 4.26
C GLY A 139 18.81 12.62 2.95
N VAL A 140 17.57 12.93 2.58
CA VAL A 140 16.91 12.43 1.37
C VAL A 140 17.05 13.45 0.25
N SER A 141 17.43 12.99 -0.95
CA SER A 141 17.43 13.82 -2.15
C SER A 141 16.41 13.28 -3.16
N ARG A 142 15.74 14.17 -3.89
CA ARG A 142 14.75 13.83 -4.93
C ARG A 142 13.59 12.97 -4.40
N LEU A 143 13.07 13.31 -3.23
CA LEU A 143 11.78 12.82 -2.73
C LEU A 143 10.64 13.60 -3.41
N THR A 144 9.54 12.94 -3.73
CA THR A 144 8.30 13.57 -4.23
C THR A 144 7.11 13.00 -3.48
#